data_AF-A0A9N9HWU1-F1
#
_entry.id   AF-A0A9N9HWU1-F1
#
_cell.length_a   1.000
_cell.length_b   1.000
_cell.length_c   1.000
_cell.angle_alpha   90.00
_cell.angle_beta   90.00
_cell.angle_gamma   90.00
#
_symmetry.space_group_name_H-M   'P 1'
#
loop_
_entity.id
_entity.type
_entity.pdbx_description
1 polymer ?
#
loop_
_entity_poly.entity_id
_entity_poly.type
_entity_poly.pdbx_seq_one_letter_code
_entity_poly.pdbx_strand_id
1 'polypeptide(L)'
;MPTPLYKAKCPILIPTCWNVNDCSPGLKIDENPLSVRYNGNRMFAAVRADYCIPKKTGIYYFEVDIIEGGNDNVISVGVSTSYTNLDRLAGWDPGSIGYHGDNGWKYLEYGQGIKYGPTFTTGDTIGCCINFYSNEVFFTKNGVNLGIVCPSNIIDQLYPVVGMESPNSWVEANFGNKPFKFDIKLYST
;
A
#
# COMPACT_ATOMS: atom_id res chain seq x y z
N MET A 1 26.92 17.34 40.81
CA MET A 1 26.55 16.18 39.98
C MET A 1 25.73 16.70 38.81
N PRO A 2 26.08 16.43 37.55
CA PRO A 2 25.25 16.85 36.42
C PRO A 2 24.03 15.94 36.32
N THR A 3 22.86 16.56 36.17
CA THR A 3 21.57 15.93 35.90
C THR A 3 21.65 15.09 34.61
N PRO A 4 21.04 13.88 34.55
CA PRO A 4 21.02 13.12 33.31
C PRO A 4 20.18 13.88 32.29
N LEU A 5 20.78 14.22 31.15
CA LEU A 5 20.06 14.62 29.95
C LEU A 5 19.11 13.49 29.57
N TYR A 6 17.83 13.65 29.87
CA TYR A 6 16.78 12.84 29.27
C TYR A 6 16.88 13.01 27.76
N LYS A 7 17.42 11.99 27.06
CA LYS A 7 17.29 11.91 25.61
C LYS A 7 15.80 11.88 25.30
N ALA A 8 15.28 12.95 24.71
CA ALA A 8 13.94 12.95 24.14
C ALA A 8 13.85 11.75 23.17
N LYS A 9 12.86 10.86 23.38
CA LYS A 9 12.63 9.76 22.45
C LYS A 9 12.28 10.37 21.09
N CYS A 10 13.10 10.11 20.09
CA CYS A 10 12.79 10.49 18.71
C CYS A 10 11.46 9.83 18.33
N PRO A 11 10.46 10.58 17.83
CA PRO A 11 9.16 10.02 17.52
C PRO A 11 9.28 8.92 16.47
N ILE A 12 8.43 7.90 16.60
CA ILE A 12 8.29 6.87 15.58
C ILE A 12 7.53 7.51 14.42
N LEU A 13 8.20 7.74 13.30
CA LEU A 13 7.54 8.16 12.07
C LEU A 13 6.89 6.93 11.44
N ILE A 14 5.59 7.01 11.16
CA ILE A 14 4.81 6.00 10.46
C ILE A 14 4.21 6.65 9.21
N PRO A 15 3.79 5.88 8.20
CA PRO A 15 3.13 6.45 7.04
C PRO A 15 1.86 7.20 7.44
N THR A 16 1.67 8.42 6.94
CA THR A 16 0.47 9.23 7.21
C THR A 16 -0.18 9.82 5.98
N CYS A 17 0.53 9.88 4.85
CA CYS A 17 0.02 10.33 3.57
C CYS A 17 0.87 9.85 2.39
N TRP A 18 0.44 10.15 1.17
CA TRP A 18 1.24 9.92 -0.03
C TRP A 18 2.36 10.94 -0.17
N ASN A 19 3.52 10.50 -0.67
CA ASN A 19 4.69 11.35 -0.80
C ASN A 19 4.74 12.03 -2.17
N VAL A 20 4.57 13.35 -2.19
CA VAL A 20 4.66 14.16 -3.43
C VAL A 20 6.02 14.09 -4.13
N ASN A 21 7.10 13.79 -3.39
CA ASN A 21 8.44 13.66 -3.94
C ASN A 21 8.76 12.22 -4.36
N ASP A 22 7.90 11.26 -4.04
CA ASP A 22 8.07 9.84 -4.34
C ASP A 22 6.83 9.28 -5.06
N CYS A 23 6.46 10.01 -6.12
CA CYS A 23 5.28 9.81 -6.94
C CYS A 23 5.67 9.87 -8.43
N SER A 24 5.22 8.89 -9.22
CA SER A 24 5.40 8.95 -10.67
C SER A 24 4.67 10.17 -11.27
N PRO A 25 5.23 10.82 -12.31
CA PRO A 25 4.55 11.90 -13.03
C PRO A 25 3.22 11.49 -13.68
N GLY A 26 2.95 10.18 -13.81
CA GLY A 26 1.67 9.64 -14.28
C GLY A 26 0.53 9.70 -13.25
N LEU A 27 0.85 10.04 -12.00
CA LEU A 27 -0.12 10.26 -10.93
C LEU A 27 -0.10 11.71 -10.46
N LYS A 28 -1.22 12.13 -9.87
CA LYS A 28 -1.35 13.42 -9.20
C LYS A 28 -1.96 13.20 -7.82
N ILE A 29 -1.28 13.70 -6.80
CA ILE A 29 -1.84 13.87 -5.46
C ILE A 29 -2.61 15.20 -5.46
N ASP A 30 -3.87 15.17 -5.02
CA ASP A 30 -4.72 16.37 -4.94
C ASP A 30 -4.42 17.20 -3.66
N GLU A 31 -5.23 18.21 -3.36
CA GLU A 31 -5.12 18.99 -2.10
C GLU A 31 -5.25 18.11 -0.85
N ASN A 32 -6.05 17.04 -0.94
CA ASN A 32 -6.07 15.97 0.04
C ASN A 32 -4.85 15.05 -0.20
N PRO A 33 -3.85 15.00 0.72
CA PRO A 33 -2.63 14.23 0.51
C PRO A 33 -2.85 12.70 0.61
N LEU A 34 -4.08 12.26 0.88
CA LEU A 34 -4.51 10.86 0.85
C LEU A 34 -5.12 10.47 -0.51
N SER A 35 -5.47 11.45 -1.36
CA SER A 35 -6.16 11.27 -2.64
C SER A 35 -5.17 11.27 -3.80
N VAL A 36 -5.24 10.23 -4.65
CA VAL A 36 -4.36 10.08 -5.82
C VAL A 36 -5.18 9.76 -7.05
N ARG A 37 -4.94 10.49 -8.13
CA ARG A 37 -5.58 10.30 -9.42
C ARG A 37 -4.56 9.94 -10.49
N TYR A 38 -4.96 9.07 -11.41
CA TYR A 38 -4.19 8.83 -12.61
C TYR A 38 -4.37 9.99 -13.61
N ASN A 39 -3.27 10.51 -14.14
CA ASN A 39 -3.28 11.68 -15.04
C ASN A 39 -2.89 11.35 -16.50
N GLY A 40 -2.55 10.09 -16.80
CA GLY A 40 -2.30 9.63 -18.18
C GLY A 40 -0.90 9.90 -18.74
N ASN A 41 0.01 10.53 -17.99
CA ASN A 41 1.34 10.90 -18.53
C ASN A 41 2.34 9.72 -18.62
N ARG A 42 1.97 8.55 -18.10
CA ARG A 42 2.77 7.31 -18.10
C ARG A 42 1.86 6.12 -18.30
N MET A 43 2.36 5.05 -18.93
CA MET A 43 1.59 3.81 -19.07
C MET A 43 1.20 3.26 -17.70
N PHE A 44 2.18 2.92 -16.86
CA PHE A 44 1.94 2.57 -15.46
C PHE A 44 2.54 3.65 -14.57
N ALA A 45 1.89 3.92 -13.44
CA ALA A 45 2.35 4.93 -12.52
C ALA A 45 2.03 4.53 -11.08
N ALA A 46 2.94 4.75 -10.15
CA ALA A 46 2.79 4.43 -8.74
C ALA A 46 3.27 5.56 -7.84
N VAL A 47 2.84 5.51 -6.58
CA VAL A 47 3.22 6.44 -5.53
C VAL A 47 3.41 5.69 -4.22
N ARG A 48 4.46 6.05 -3.47
CA ARG A 48 4.72 5.52 -2.12
C ARG A 48 4.30 6.51 -1.04
N ALA A 49 4.08 6.01 0.17
CA ALA A 49 3.81 6.86 1.32
C ALA A 49 5.05 7.67 1.77
N ASP A 50 4.82 8.67 2.61
CA ASP A 50 5.82 9.59 3.18
C ASP A 50 6.91 8.92 4.02
N TYR A 51 6.60 7.80 4.67
CA TYR A 51 7.54 7.03 5.47
C TYR A 51 7.46 5.53 5.20
N CYS A 52 8.54 4.81 5.50
CA CYS A 52 8.49 3.36 5.55
C CYS A 52 7.79 2.89 6.81
N ILE A 53 7.24 1.67 6.75
CA ILE A 53 6.61 1.00 7.87
C ILE A 53 7.70 0.57 8.85
N PRO A 54 7.71 1.10 10.09
CA PRO A 54 8.71 0.70 11.07
C PRO A 54 8.41 -0.71 11.57
N LYS A 55 9.37 -1.64 11.50
CA LYS A 55 9.21 -3.02 12.04
C LYS A 55 8.68 -3.09 13.48
N LYS A 56 9.01 -2.07 14.29
CA LYS A 56 8.56 -1.92 15.68
C LYS A 56 7.04 -1.72 15.85
N THR A 57 6.28 -1.53 14.76
CA THR A 57 4.81 -1.59 14.84
C THR A 57 4.32 -3.00 15.12
N GLY A 58 5.12 -4.04 14.83
CA GLY A 58 4.74 -5.44 14.99
C GLY A 58 3.76 -5.87 13.90
N ILE A 59 2.59 -5.24 13.87
CA ILE A 59 1.59 -5.37 12.82
C ILE A 59 1.31 -3.96 12.28
N TYR A 60 1.30 -3.81 10.96
CA TYR A 60 0.89 -2.57 10.29
C TYR A 60 -0.25 -2.85 9.33
N TYR A 61 -1.21 -1.94 9.26
CA TYR A 61 -2.38 -2.07 8.40
C TYR A 61 -2.77 -0.70 7.83
N PHE A 62 -3.13 -0.69 6.56
CA PHE A 62 -3.72 0.46 5.89
C PHE A 62 -4.80 -0.01 4.91
N GLU A 63 -5.74 0.88 4.59
CA GLU A 63 -6.79 0.65 3.58
C GLU A 63 -6.66 1.66 2.44
N VAL A 64 -7.13 1.25 1.27
CA VAL A 64 -7.27 2.08 0.08
C VAL A 64 -8.70 1.92 -0.42
N ASP A 65 -9.42 3.03 -0.43
CA ASP A 65 -10.76 3.11 -1.03
C ASP A 65 -10.62 3.39 -2.53
N ILE A 66 -11.23 2.54 -3.34
CA ILE A 66 -11.30 2.72 -4.79
C ILE A 66 -12.47 3.66 -5.06
N ILE A 67 -12.18 4.96 -5.19
CA ILE A 67 -13.22 5.96 -5.43
C ILE A 67 -13.71 5.86 -6.86
N GLU A 68 -12.80 5.70 -7.82
CA GLU A 68 -13.10 5.31 -9.19
C GLU A 68 -12.08 4.31 -9.72
N GLY A 69 -12.56 3.19 -10.27
CA GLY A 69 -11.74 2.15 -10.88
C GLY A 69 -11.12 2.55 -12.23
N GLY A 70 -11.66 3.60 -12.86
CA GLY A 70 -11.34 3.96 -14.23
C GLY A 70 -11.87 2.94 -15.24
N ASN A 71 -11.41 3.04 -16.49
CA ASN A 71 -11.98 2.25 -17.59
C ASN A 71 -11.71 0.74 -17.46
N ASP A 72 -10.53 0.36 -16.97
CA ASP A 72 -10.04 -1.03 -17.03
C ASP A 72 -9.78 -1.64 -15.64
N ASN A 73 -9.96 -0.87 -14.55
CA ASN A 73 -9.72 -1.30 -13.16
C ASN A 73 -8.28 -1.79 -12.86
N VAL A 74 -7.31 -1.36 -13.67
CA VAL A 74 -5.89 -1.63 -13.48
C VAL A 74 -5.36 -0.73 -12.36
N ILE A 75 -5.63 -1.16 -11.14
CA ILE A 75 -5.20 -0.56 -9.87
C ILE A 75 -4.52 -1.65 -9.06
N SER A 76 -3.35 -1.34 -8.50
CA SER A 76 -2.59 -2.22 -7.62
C SER A 76 -2.47 -1.59 -6.23
N VAL A 77 -2.68 -2.39 -5.19
CA VAL A 77 -2.49 -2.01 -3.78
C VAL A 77 -1.44 -2.92 -3.17
N GLY A 78 -0.50 -2.38 -2.40
CA GLY A 78 0.52 -3.20 -1.77
C GLY A 78 1.62 -2.46 -1.05
N VAL A 79 2.79 -3.06 -1.01
CA VAL A 79 3.99 -2.51 -0.38
C VAL A 79 5.20 -2.64 -1.28
N SER A 80 6.11 -1.67 -1.23
CA SER A 80 7.35 -1.71 -2.01
C SER A 80 8.50 -1.02 -1.30
N THR A 81 9.73 -1.33 -1.69
CA THR A 81 10.91 -0.58 -1.25
C THR A 81 11.10 0.71 -2.03
N SER A 82 11.93 1.60 -1.49
CA SER A 82 12.23 2.90 -2.08
C SER A 82 12.96 2.85 -3.43
N TYR A 83 13.57 1.70 -3.79
CA TYR A 83 14.30 1.55 -5.05
C TYR A 83 13.45 0.94 -6.19
N THR A 84 12.19 0.57 -5.92
CA THR A 84 11.29 0.07 -6.97
C THR A 84 10.92 1.19 -7.94
N ASN A 85 10.74 0.86 -9.22
CA ASN A 85 10.43 1.82 -10.26
C ASN A 85 8.96 2.26 -10.15
N LEU A 86 8.72 3.57 -10.06
CA LEU A 86 7.37 4.11 -9.94
C LEU A 86 6.62 4.18 -11.27
N ASP A 87 7.25 3.88 -12.41
CA ASP A 87 6.56 3.68 -13.69
C ASP A 87 6.13 2.20 -13.89
N ARG A 88 5.87 1.48 -12.79
CA ARG A 88 5.44 0.07 -12.71
C ARG A 88 4.44 -0.11 -11.57
N LEU A 89 3.62 -1.16 -11.64
CA LEU A 89 2.64 -1.49 -10.61
C LEU A 89 3.25 -2.27 -9.43
N ALA A 90 2.58 -2.23 -8.28
CA ALA A 90 3.02 -2.95 -7.08
C ALA A 90 3.15 -4.46 -7.36
N GLY A 91 4.21 -5.09 -6.86
CA GLY A 91 4.49 -6.51 -7.07
C GLY A 91 5.31 -6.85 -8.33
N TRP A 92 5.57 -5.90 -9.23
CA TRP A 92 6.27 -6.18 -10.50
C TRP A 92 7.79 -6.13 -10.45
N ASP A 93 8.34 -5.50 -9.42
CA ASP A 93 9.79 -5.36 -9.20
C ASP A 93 10.23 -6.13 -7.95
N PRO A 94 11.51 -6.54 -7.87
CA PRO A 94 12.08 -7.10 -6.64
C PRO A 94 11.86 -6.18 -5.44
N GLY A 95 11.45 -6.74 -4.30
CA GLY A 95 11.09 -5.98 -3.10
C GLY A 95 9.73 -5.27 -3.18
N SER A 96 8.83 -5.75 -4.04
CA SER A 96 7.47 -5.23 -4.19
C SER A 96 6.47 -6.38 -4.08
N ILE A 97 5.35 -6.11 -3.40
CA ILE A 97 4.22 -7.02 -3.25
C ILE A 97 2.97 -6.25 -3.65
N GLY A 98 2.10 -6.81 -4.49
CA GLY A 98 0.88 -6.14 -4.93
C GLY A 98 -0.29 -7.08 -5.16
N TYR A 99 -1.49 -6.55 -4.98
CA TYR A 99 -2.78 -7.17 -5.32
C TYR A 99 -3.50 -6.27 -6.32
N HIS A 100 -3.89 -6.85 -7.47
CA HIS A 100 -4.34 -6.10 -8.65
C HIS A 100 -5.85 -6.26 -8.87
N GLY A 101 -6.51 -5.15 -9.20
CA GLY A 101 -7.97 -5.04 -9.27
C GLY A 101 -8.61 -5.66 -10.50
N ASP A 102 -7.94 -5.57 -11.65
CA ASP A 102 -8.40 -6.03 -12.96
C ASP A 102 -8.58 -7.55 -13.01
N ASN A 103 -7.73 -8.30 -12.31
CA ASN A 103 -7.69 -9.76 -12.38
C ASN A 103 -7.80 -10.47 -11.02
N GLY A 104 -7.64 -9.75 -9.91
CA GLY A 104 -7.66 -10.31 -8.57
C GLY A 104 -6.41 -11.10 -8.18
N TRP A 105 -5.29 -10.94 -8.90
CA TRP A 105 -4.07 -11.70 -8.70
C TRP A 105 -3.13 -10.99 -7.74
N LYS A 106 -2.31 -11.78 -7.05
CA LYS A 106 -1.17 -11.31 -6.30
C LYS A 106 0.09 -11.35 -7.17
N TYR A 107 0.96 -10.39 -6.96
CA TYR A 107 2.25 -10.27 -7.60
C TYR A 107 3.32 -10.16 -6.51
N LEU A 108 4.28 -11.08 -6.55
CA LEU A 108 5.27 -11.31 -5.51
C LEU A 108 6.66 -11.21 -6.12
N GLU A 109 7.11 -9.99 -6.38
CA GLU A 109 8.36 -9.73 -7.09
C GLU A 109 8.32 -10.26 -8.54
N TYR A 110 9.15 -9.68 -9.43
CA TYR A 110 9.35 -10.15 -10.82
C TYR A 110 8.13 -10.19 -11.76
N GLY A 111 6.95 -9.75 -11.32
CA GLY A 111 5.78 -9.53 -12.19
C GLY A 111 5.02 -10.78 -12.63
N GLN A 112 5.35 -11.98 -12.12
CA GLN A 112 4.55 -13.17 -12.39
C GLN A 112 3.34 -13.23 -11.47
N GLY A 113 2.15 -12.97 -12.03
CA GLY A 113 0.91 -12.96 -11.27
C GLY A 113 0.39 -14.35 -10.92
N ILE A 114 -0.19 -14.48 -9.73
CA ILE A 114 -0.74 -15.72 -9.17
C ILE A 114 -2.18 -15.45 -8.72
N LYS A 115 -3.11 -16.35 -9.07
CA LYS A 115 -4.51 -16.26 -8.59
C LYS A 115 -4.54 -16.17 -7.06
N TYR A 116 -5.33 -15.24 -6.54
CA TYR A 116 -5.34 -14.95 -5.11
C TYR A 116 -6.73 -14.63 -4.58
N GLY A 117 -7.31 -13.51 -5.00
CA GLY A 117 -8.57 -13.01 -4.51
C GLY A 117 -9.55 -12.71 -5.63
N PRO A 118 -10.73 -12.15 -5.30
CA PRO A 118 -11.64 -11.59 -6.29
C PRO A 118 -11.01 -10.36 -6.98
N THR A 119 -11.61 -9.89 -8.07
CA THR A 119 -11.32 -8.54 -8.61
C THR A 119 -11.82 -7.45 -7.66
N PHE A 120 -11.42 -6.21 -7.87
CA PHE A 120 -11.97 -5.05 -7.15
C PHE A 120 -12.09 -3.80 -8.03
N THR A 121 -13.04 -2.93 -7.70
CA THR A 121 -13.44 -1.78 -8.53
C THR A 121 -14.03 -0.65 -7.67
N THR A 122 -14.59 0.38 -8.31
CA THR A 122 -15.29 1.51 -7.68
C THR A 122 -16.18 1.07 -6.51
N GLY A 123 -15.97 1.69 -5.36
CA GLY A 123 -16.71 1.44 -4.12
C GLY A 123 -16.12 0.37 -3.19
N ASP A 124 -15.15 -0.43 -3.68
CA ASP A 124 -14.44 -1.39 -2.85
C ASP A 124 -13.37 -0.71 -1.97
N THR A 125 -13.12 -1.30 -0.81
CA THR A 125 -11.99 -0.95 0.07
C THR A 125 -11.03 -2.12 0.13
N ILE A 126 -9.77 -1.88 -0.23
CA ILE A 126 -8.70 -2.88 -0.20
C ILE A 126 -7.74 -2.54 0.93
N GLY A 127 -7.60 -3.47 1.88
CA GLY A 127 -6.63 -3.36 2.96
C GLY A 127 -5.40 -4.20 2.70
N CYS A 128 -4.28 -3.78 3.28
CA CYS A 128 -3.01 -4.50 3.25
C CYS A 128 -2.43 -4.56 4.66
N CYS A 129 -2.22 -5.78 5.15
CA CYS A 129 -1.65 -6.05 6.46
C CYS A 129 -0.25 -6.62 6.32
N ILE A 130 0.67 -6.13 7.15
CA ILE A 130 2.05 -6.59 7.25
C ILE A 130 2.27 -7.02 8.70
N ASN A 131 2.50 -8.31 8.91
CA ASN A 131 2.80 -8.88 10.21
C ASN A 131 4.30 -9.21 10.29
N PHE A 132 5.06 -8.38 11.02
CA PHE A 132 6.50 -8.56 11.22
C PHE A 132 6.84 -9.66 12.24
N TYR A 133 5.86 -10.16 13.01
CA TYR A 133 6.09 -11.30 13.92
C TYR A 133 6.10 -12.62 13.16
N SER A 134 5.17 -12.80 12.22
CA SER A 134 5.08 -14.02 11.40
C SER A 134 5.76 -13.89 10.03
N ASN A 135 6.23 -12.69 9.66
CA ASN A 135 6.71 -12.36 8.31
C ASN A 135 5.66 -12.64 7.23
N GLU A 136 4.40 -12.30 7.51
CA GLU A 136 3.28 -12.51 6.59
C GLU A 136 2.71 -11.20 6.08
N VAL A 137 2.24 -11.23 4.82
CA VAL A 137 1.42 -10.16 4.24
C VAL A 137 0.09 -10.77 3.86
N PHE A 138 -1.02 -10.07 4.12
CA PHE A 138 -2.33 -10.43 3.57
C PHE A 138 -3.08 -9.19 3.14
N PHE A 139 -4.03 -9.38 2.23
CA PHE A 139 -4.96 -8.34 1.82
C PHE A 139 -6.34 -8.61 2.37
N THR A 140 -7.14 -7.54 2.44
CA THR A 140 -8.55 -7.61 2.79
C THR A 140 -9.37 -6.93 1.71
N LYS A 141 -10.58 -7.42 1.44
CA LYS A 141 -11.55 -6.71 0.61
C LYS A 141 -12.80 -6.46 1.43
N ASN A 142 -13.21 -5.19 1.55
CA ASN A 142 -14.41 -4.77 2.28
C ASN A 142 -14.51 -5.38 3.70
N GLY A 143 -13.38 -5.39 4.43
CA GLY A 143 -13.30 -5.94 5.78
C GLY A 143 -13.19 -7.47 5.86
N VAL A 144 -13.07 -8.19 4.74
CA VAL A 144 -12.87 -9.66 4.72
C VAL A 144 -11.42 -9.99 4.38
N ASN A 145 -10.76 -10.80 5.22
CA ASN A 145 -9.41 -11.30 4.97
C ASN A 145 -9.38 -12.29 3.79
N LEU A 146 -8.47 -12.07 2.84
CA LEU A 146 -8.32 -12.87 1.62
C LEU A 146 -7.25 -13.97 1.71
N GLY A 147 -6.65 -14.14 2.89
CA GLY A 147 -5.60 -15.12 3.16
C GLY A 147 -4.19 -14.59 2.90
N ILE A 148 -3.22 -15.34 3.40
CA ILE A 148 -1.80 -14.95 3.34
C ILE A 148 -1.29 -15.00 1.91
N VAL A 149 -0.62 -13.91 1.55
CA VAL A 149 0.29 -13.82 0.42
C VAL A 149 1.60 -14.41 0.97
N CYS A 150 2.19 -15.41 0.33
CA CYS A 150 3.42 -16.06 0.84
C CYS A 150 4.66 -15.39 0.23
N PRO A 151 5.17 -14.26 0.74
CA PRO A 151 6.44 -13.71 0.25
C PRO A 151 7.59 -14.64 0.65
N SER A 152 8.61 -14.71 -0.19
CA SER A 152 9.83 -15.46 0.08
C SER A 152 10.55 -14.95 1.33
N ASN A 153 10.50 -13.62 1.58
CA ASN A 153 10.91 -12.93 2.81
C ASN A 153 10.31 -11.52 2.83
N ILE A 154 9.90 -11.02 4.00
CA ILE A 154 9.59 -9.60 4.18
C ILE A 154 10.89 -8.84 4.43
N ILE A 155 11.27 -8.02 3.46
CA ILE A 155 12.44 -7.15 3.56
C ILE A 155 12.16 -5.89 4.39
N ASP A 156 13.23 -5.26 4.86
CA ASP A 156 13.17 -4.02 5.63
C ASP A 156 12.74 -2.85 4.75
N GLN A 157 12.19 -1.79 5.38
CA GLN A 157 11.87 -0.52 4.74
C GLN A 157 10.83 -0.61 3.61
N LEU A 158 9.74 -1.32 3.88
CA LEU A 158 8.57 -1.33 3.01
C LEU A 158 7.73 -0.07 3.21
N TYR A 159 7.23 0.49 2.11
CA TYR A 159 6.33 1.63 2.06
C TYR A 159 4.99 1.14 1.51
N PRO A 160 3.83 1.59 2.05
CA PRO A 160 2.57 1.48 1.34
C PRO A 160 2.71 2.07 -0.06
N VAL A 161 2.16 1.38 -1.05
CA VAL A 161 2.19 1.82 -2.46
C VAL A 161 0.84 1.54 -3.11
N VAL A 162 0.41 2.49 -3.95
CA VAL A 162 -0.64 2.27 -4.94
C VAL A 162 -0.10 2.55 -6.33
N GLY A 163 -0.52 1.74 -7.30
CA GLY A 163 -0.19 1.92 -8.71
C GLY A 163 -1.44 1.88 -9.57
N MET A 164 -1.47 2.66 -10.64
CA MET A 164 -2.60 2.77 -11.56
C MET A 164 -2.12 2.85 -13.01
N GLU A 165 -2.94 2.35 -13.92
CA GLU A 165 -2.84 2.58 -15.37
C GLU A 165 -4.17 3.05 -15.96
N SER A 166 -5.30 2.70 -15.33
CA SER A 166 -6.61 2.99 -15.90
C SER A 166 -6.93 4.49 -15.94
N PRO A 167 -7.24 5.06 -17.12
CA PRO A 167 -7.74 6.41 -17.23
C PRO A 167 -8.94 6.66 -16.32
N ASN A 168 -9.00 7.86 -15.74
CA ASN A 168 -10.02 8.28 -14.77
C ASN A 168 -10.01 7.55 -13.41
N SER A 169 -9.03 6.68 -13.15
CA SER A 169 -8.91 6.04 -11.83
C SER A 169 -8.52 7.04 -10.74
N TRP A 170 -9.09 6.81 -9.56
CA TRP A 170 -8.94 7.65 -8.37
C TRP A 170 -9.08 6.80 -7.11
N VAL A 171 -8.13 6.94 -6.19
CA VAL A 171 -8.14 6.23 -4.91
C VAL A 171 -7.88 7.17 -3.74
N GLU A 172 -8.33 6.78 -2.55
CA GLU A 172 -8.02 7.45 -1.28
C GLU A 172 -7.45 6.48 -0.26
N ALA A 173 -6.36 6.87 0.41
CA ALA A 173 -5.77 6.09 1.48
C ALA A 173 -6.43 6.35 2.84
N ASN A 174 -6.44 5.31 3.68
CA ASN A 174 -6.63 5.39 5.10
C ASN A 174 -5.41 4.79 5.80
N PHE A 175 -4.54 5.65 6.34
CA PHE A 175 -3.39 5.25 7.16
C PHE A 175 -3.73 5.20 8.67
N GLY A 176 -5.02 5.14 9.01
CA GLY A 176 -5.52 5.19 10.39
C GLY A 176 -6.21 6.50 10.75
N ASN A 177 -6.37 7.42 9.81
CA ASN A 177 -7.07 8.70 9.99
C ASN A 177 -8.59 8.53 10.17
N LYS A 178 -9.15 7.38 9.75
CA LYS A 178 -10.54 6.98 9.99
C LYS A 178 -10.62 5.50 10.38
N PRO A 179 -11.72 5.04 11.00
CA PRO A 179 -11.91 3.63 11.31
C PRO A 179 -11.74 2.74 10.07
N PHE A 180 -11.06 1.60 10.23
CA PHE A 180 -10.92 0.61 9.18
C PHE A 180 -12.21 -0.20 9.00
N LYS A 181 -12.48 -0.69 7.79
CA LYS A 181 -13.53 -1.70 7.56
C LYS A 181 -13.14 -3.05 8.13
N PHE A 182 -11.87 -3.43 8.05
CA PHE A 182 -11.36 -4.63 8.70
C PHE A 182 -11.15 -4.39 10.21
N ASP A 183 -11.62 -5.31 11.04
CA ASP A 183 -11.33 -5.27 12.48
C ASP A 183 -9.89 -5.74 12.76
N ILE A 184 -8.94 -4.85 12.53
CA ILE A 184 -7.51 -5.12 12.77
C ILE A 184 -7.20 -5.39 14.25
N LYS A 185 -8.04 -4.90 15.18
CA LYS A 185 -7.82 -5.12 16.61
C LYS A 185 -8.00 -6.58 16.97
N LEU A 186 -9.05 -7.22 16.43
CA LEU A 186 -9.31 -8.65 16.62
C LEU A 186 -8.20 -9.55 16.05
N TYR A 187 -7.52 -9.11 14.98
CA TYR A 187 -6.36 -9.83 14.44
C TYR A 187 -5.09 -9.67 15.30
N SER A 188 -4.95 -8.55 16.00
CA SER A 188 -3.74 -8.20 16.76
C SER A 188 -3.71 -8.66 18.22
N THR A 189 -4.80 -9.24 18.72
CA THR A 189 -4.94 -9.83 20.07
C THR A 189 -4.52 -11.28 20.11
#